data_AF-A0A953AK63-F1
#
_entry.id   AF-A0A953AK63-F1
#
_cell.length_a   1.000
_cell.length_b   1.000
_cell.length_c   1.000
_cell.angle_alpha   90.00
_cell.angle_beta   90.00
_cell.angle_gamma   90.00
#
_symmetry.space_group_name_H-M   'P 1'
#
loop_
_entity.id
_entity.type
_entity.pdbx_description
1 polymer ?
#
loop_
_entity_poly.entity_id
_entity_poly.type
_entity_poly.pdbx_seq_one_letter_code
_entity_poly.pdbx_strand_id
1 'polypeptide(L)'
;MSDTDWWRRYGNYPPGKYNLPHMGAVLSDYRQRRGYSRAEVAQALDVKKQTVSYWEATMYLADPERRIVLARLLQIPPALLGLAWEQVAYVGRGGEPGASYERLAEVVSLEGYYQYADLFALANRLQYTGQIRVLAERMPRWLGKLRQKVKEAPASEREAWLWLQGQYLHLTAWLASHQPGAAQRRTALSLTHELLDLARELDDPTLTGLSYFHLAHRYLEAGERASASAAAWEGLSWVKRVGPALGGNLYLRAATVLARMGEG
;
A
#
# COMPACT_ATOMS: atom_id res chain seq x y z
N MET A 1 0.23 -36.10 7.76
CA MET A 1 1.07 -35.20 8.58
C MET A 1 0.54 -33.80 8.36
N SER A 2 0.20 -33.10 9.43
CA SER A 2 -0.72 -31.95 9.46
C SER A 2 -0.35 -30.85 8.46
N ASP A 3 -1.19 -30.67 7.44
CA ASP A 3 -1.25 -29.50 6.59
C ASP A 3 -1.38 -28.27 7.49
N THR A 4 -0.27 -27.57 7.66
CA THR A 4 -0.25 -26.34 8.43
C THR A 4 -0.78 -25.29 7.49
N ASP A 5 -2.03 -24.86 7.69
CA ASP A 5 -2.68 -23.82 6.89
C ASP A 5 -1.70 -22.66 6.63
N TRP A 6 -1.30 -22.46 5.36
CA TRP A 6 -0.21 -21.53 5.00
C TRP A 6 -0.52 -20.08 5.43
N TRP A 7 -1.81 -19.75 5.61
CA TRP A 7 -2.29 -18.44 6.04
C TRP A 7 -2.14 -18.17 7.54
N ARG A 8 -1.72 -19.14 8.36
CA ARG A 8 -1.54 -18.94 9.82
C ARG A 8 -0.62 -17.78 10.18
N ARG A 9 0.33 -17.45 9.31
CA ARG A 9 1.23 -16.30 9.47
C ARG A 9 0.51 -14.94 9.47
N TYR A 10 -0.70 -14.86 8.92
CA TYR A 10 -1.51 -13.64 8.85
C TYR A 10 -2.58 -13.54 9.94
N GLY A 11 -2.98 -14.69 10.49
CA GLY A 11 -4.00 -14.80 11.51
C GLY A 11 -4.56 -16.22 11.60
N ASN A 12 -5.27 -16.50 12.69
CA ASN A 12 -5.98 -17.76 12.85
C ASN A 12 -7.36 -17.67 12.20
N TYR A 13 -7.39 -17.86 10.88
CA TYR A 13 -8.64 -17.84 10.11
C TYR A 13 -9.18 -19.27 9.92
N PRO A 14 -10.50 -19.48 10.04
CA PRO A 14 -11.11 -20.73 9.65
C PRO A 14 -10.79 -21.08 8.19
N PRO A 15 -10.71 -22.37 7.82
CA PRO A 15 -10.51 -22.78 6.44
C PRO A 15 -11.70 -22.37 5.57
N GLY A 16 -11.40 -21.93 4.35
CA GLY A 16 -12.36 -21.54 3.32
C GLY A 16 -12.42 -22.54 2.16
N LYS A 17 -12.69 -22.06 0.94
CA LYS A 17 -12.68 -22.89 -0.28
C LYS A 17 -11.31 -22.84 -0.97
N TYR A 18 -10.97 -23.88 -1.74
CA TYR A 18 -9.79 -23.91 -2.63
C TYR A 18 -8.46 -23.63 -1.92
N ASN A 19 -8.26 -24.21 -0.73
CA ASN A 19 -7.04 -24.01 0.08
C ASN A 19 -6.78 -22.54 0.48
N LEU A 20 -7.86 -21.74 0.57
CA LEU A 20 -7.83 -20.36 1.06
C LEU A 20 -8.45 -20.28 2.45
N PRO A 21 -8.12 -19.26 3.26
CA PRO A 21 -8.86 -18.95 4.48
C PRO A 21 -10.31 -18.53 4.14
N HIS A 22 -11.18 -18.58 5.16
CA HIS A 22 -12.53 -18.05 5.06
C HIS A 22 -12.49 -16.54 4.79
N MET A 23 -12.75 -16.14 3.55
CA MET A 23 -12.54 -14.76 3.09
C MET A 23 -13.38 -13.76 3.88
N GLY A 24 -14.62 -14.10 4.24
CA GLY A 24 -15.45 -13.24 5.08
C GLY A 24 -14.87 -12.97 6.47
N ALA A 25 -14.16 -13.94 7.06
CA ALA A 25 -13.52 -13.79 8.37
C ALA A 25 -12.28 -12.90 8.26
N VAL A 26 -11.52 -13.07 7.17
CA VAL A 26 -10.40 -12.16 6.82
C VAL A 26 -10.91 -10.73 6.65
N LEU A 27 -12.00 -10.53 5.90
CA LEU A 27 -12.60 -9.21 5.67
C LEU A 27 -13.04 -8.55 6.97
N SER A 28 -13.76 -9.29 7.82
CA SER A 28 -14.23 -8.76 9.10
C SER A 28 -13.06 -8.37 10.01
N ASP A 29 -12.05 -9.22 10.12
CA ASP A 29 -10.86 -8.97 10.94
C ASP A 29 -10.07 -7.74 10.43
N TYR A 30 -9.75 -7.68 9.13
CA TYR A 30 -9.03 -6.53 8.58
C TYR A 30 -9.84 -5.24 8.64
N ARG A 31 -11.17 -5.29 8.44
CA ARG A 31 -12.04 -4.13 8.66
C ARG A 31 -11.94 -3.62 10.10
N GLN A 32 -12.04 -4.51 11.09
CA GLN A 32 -11.97 -4.14 12.50
C GLN A 32 -10.59 -3.59 12.89
N ARG A 33 -9.50 -4.21 12.41
CA ARG A 33 -8.12 -3.72 12.62
C ARG A 33 -7.90 -2.31 12.07
N ARG A 34 -8.62 -1.94 11.02
CA ARG A 34 -8.57 -0.61 10.40
C ARG A 34 -9.52 0.40 11.04
N GLY A 35 -10.34 -0.02 12.01
CA GLY A 35 -11.30 0.84 12.68
C GLY A 35 -12.53 1.18 11.83
N TYR A 36 -12.72 0.55 10.67
CA TYR A 36 -13.88 0.82 9.83
C TYR A 36 -15.12 0.11 10.38
N SER A 37 -16.25 0.81 10.39
CA SER A 37 -17.58 0.22 10.51
C SER A 37 -18.02 -0.40 9.18
N ARG A 38 -19.00 -1.32 9.23
CA ARG A 38 -19.61 -1.86 8.00
C ARG A 38 -20.27 -0.77 7.16
N ALA A 39 -20.74 0.30 7.78
CA ALA A 39 -21.39 1.42 7.08
C ALA A 39 -20.37 2.24 6.28
N GLU A 40 -19.18 2.49 6.84
CA GLU A 40 -18.12 3.23 6.15
C GLU A 40 -17.55 2.44 4.97
N VAL A 41 -17.36 1.12 5.11
CA VAL A 41 -16.95 0.28 3.97
C VAL A 41 -18.02 0.27 2.88
N ALA A 42 -19.29 0.23 3.28
CA ALA A 42 -20.40 0.24 2.33
C ALA A 42 -20.46 1.57 1.55
N GLN A 43 -20.28 2.70 2.25
CA GLN A 43 -20.20 4.02 1.64
C GLN A 43 -19.00 4.16 0.70
N ALA A 44 -17.82 3.66 1.09
CA ALA A 44 -16.61 3.73 0.27
C ALA A 44 -16.71 2.92 -1.04
N LEU A 45 -17.58 1.91 -1.07
CA LEU A 45 -17.76 1.00 -2.20
C LEU A 45 -19.07 1.22 -2.95
N ASP A 46 -19.84 2.24 -2.58
CA ASP A 46 -21.19 2.52 -3.11
C ASP A 46 -22.12 1.29 -3.06
N VAL A 47 -22.10 0.57 -1.93
CA VAL A 47 -22.98 -0.58 -1.68
C VAL A 47 -23.79 -0.40 -0.41
N LYS A 48 -24.77 -1.29 -0.18
CA LYS A 48 -25.56 -1.31 1.05
C LYS A 48 -24.76 -1.96 2.19
N LYS A 49 -24.95 -1.48 3.43
CA LYS A 49 -24.35 -2.07 4.66
C LYS A 49 -24.62 -3.58 4.78
N GLN A 50 -25.80 -4.03 4.36
CA GLN A 50 -26.18 -5.45 4.35
C GLN A 50 -25.29 -6.27 3.41
N THR A 51 -24.87 -5.69 2.28
CA THR A 51 -23.96 -6.33 1.32
C THR A 51 -22.60 -6.61 1.96
N VAL A 52 -22.06 -5.67 2.72
CA VAL A 52 -20.81 -5.87 3.47
C VAL A 52 -20.97 -6.95 4.54
N SER A 53 -22.10 -6.96 5.25
CA SER A 53 -22.41 -8.01 6.23
C SER A 53 -22.50 -9.39 5.58
N TYR A 54 -23.07 -9.48 4.38
CA TYR A 54 -23.14 -10.71 3.60
C TYR A 54 -21.74 -11.18 3.18
N TRP A 55 -20.88 -10.27 2.71
CA TRP A 55 -19.50 -10.61 2.34
C TRP A 55 -18.69 -11.15 3.54
N GLU A 56 -18.83 -10.55 4.71
CA GLU A 56 -18.18 -11.02 5.94
C GLU A 56 -18.67 -12.41 6.40
N ALA A 57 -19.91 -12.76 6.07
CA ALA A 57 -20.46 -14.09 6.34
C ALA A 57 -20.10 -15.12 5.25
N THR A 58 -19.59 -14.68 4.11
CA THR A 58 -19.34 -15.55 2.95
C THR A 58 -17.96 -16.17 3.01
N MET A 59 -17.90 -17.49 2.86
CA MET A 59 -16.65 -18.25 2.92
C MET A 59 -15.70 -17.98 1.74
N TYR A 60 -16.26 -17.64 0.58
CA TYR A 60 -15.51 -17.38 -0.65
C TYR A 60 -16.19 -16.31 -1.50
N LEU A 61 -15.47 -15.24 -1.83
CA LEU A 61 -15.94 -14.21 -2.76
C LEU A 61 -15.51 -14.59 -4.18
N ALA A 62 -16.46 -14.97 -5.03
CA ALA A 62 -16.15 -15.41 -6.39
C ALA A 62 -15.62 -14.28 -7.29
N ASP A 63 -16.21 -13.10 -7.16
CA ASP A 63 -15.92 -11.92 -7.97
C ASP A 63 -14.48 -11.41 -7.74
N PRO A 64 -13.59 -11.49 -8.76
CA PRO A 64 -12.20 -11.06 -8.64
C PRO A 64 -12.05 -9.54 -8.47
N GLU A 65 -12.83 -8.73 -9.20
CA GLU A 65 -12.77 -7.26 -9.12
C GLU A 65 -13.15 -6.79 -7.71
N ARG A 66 -14.23 -7.37 -7.17
CA ARG A 66 -14.62 -7.10 -5.78
C ARG A 66 -13.51 -7.44 -4.79
N ARG A 67 -12.84 -8.57 -4.99
CA ARG A 67 -11.73 -8.99 -4.13
C ARG A 67 -10.57 -8.00 -4.21
N ILE A 68 -10.20 -7.54 -5.41
CA ILE A 68 -9.13 -6.54 -5.62
C ILE A 68 -9.46 -5.24 -4.89
N VAL A 69 -10.68 -4.73 -5.10
CA VAL A 69 -11.15 -3.49 -4.48
C VAL A 69 -11.15 -3.61 -2.95
N LEU A 70 -11.63 -4.73 -2.40
CA LEU A 70 -11.61 -4.99 -0.96
C LEU A 70 -10.18 -5.15 -0.42
N ALA A 71 -9.29 -5.79 -1.17
CA ALA A 71 -7.88 -5.92 -0.82
C ALA A 71 -7.21 -4.55 -0.71
N ARG A 72 -7.47 -3.65 -1.66
CA ARG A 72 -6.97 -2.27 -1.65
C ARG A 72 -7.55 -1.46 -0.50
N LEU A 73 -8.88 -1.44 -0.36
CA LEU A 73 -9.59 -0.63 0.64
C LEU A 73 -9.23 -1.01 2.08
N LEU A 74 -9.24 -2.31 2.38
CA LEU A 74 -8.98 -2.83 3.73
C LEU A 74 -7.49 -3.18 3.95
N GLN A 75 -6.67 -3.01 2.92
CA GLN A 75 -5.25 -3.38 2.89
C GLN A 75 -5.05 -4.84 3.32
N ILE A 76 -5.87 -5.73 2.76
CA ILE A 76 -5.78 -7.17 2.98
C ILE A 76 -4.69 -7.72 2.06
N PRO A 77 -3.74 -8.53 2.56
CA PRO A 77 -2.82 -9.26 1.72
C PRO A 77 -3.57 -10.03 0.61
N PRO A 78 -3.29 -9.76 -0.68
CA PRO A 78 -4.05 -10.35 -1.80
C PRO A 78 -4.14 -11.89 -1.75
N ALA A 79 -3.12 -12.56 -1.20
CA ALA A 79 -3.11 -14.01 -0.98
C ALA A 79 -4.27 -14.53 -0.12
N LEU A 80 -4.75 -13.77 0.86
CA LEU A 80 -5.87 -14.18 1.71
C LEU A 80 -7.23 -14.10 1.01
N LEU A 81 -7.30 -13.39 -0.12
CA LEU A 81 -8.48 -13.32 -0.97
C LEU A 81 -8.31 -14.13 -2.26
N GLY A 82 -7.27 -14.96 -2.37
CA GLY A 82 -7.05 -15.78 -3.57
C GLY A 82 -6.82 -14.91 -4.81
N LEU A 83 -6.23 -13.73 -4.59
CA LEU A 83 -5.68 -12.85 -5.60
C LEU A 83 -4.17 -13.09 -5.78
N ALA A 84 -3.57 -13.88 -4.89
CA ALA A 84 -2.31 -14.58 -5.15
C ALA A 84 -2.65 -15.96 -5.71
N TRP A 85 -2.22 -16.23 -6.94
CA TRP A 85 -2.48 -17.48 -7.65
C TRP A 85 -1.65 -18.67 -7.09
N GLU A 86 -0.75 -18.42 -6.13
CA GLU A 86 0.12 -19.39 -5.44
C GLU A 86 -0.64 -20.54 -4.73
N GLN A 87 -1.97 -20.46 -4.60
CA GLN A 87 -2.80 -21.53 -4.00
C GLN A 87 -3.67 -22.28 -5.00
N VAL A 88 -3.80 -21.78 -6.23
CA VAL A 88 -4.54 -22.45 -7.30
C VAL A 88 -3.65 -23.48 -8.02
N ALA A 89 -2.33 -23.29 -7.98
CA ALA A 89 -1.37 -24.17 -8.65
C ALA A 89 -1.12 -25.52 -7.95
N TYR A 90 -1.66 -25.74 -6.73
CA TYR A 90 -1.55 -27.03 -6.04
C TYR A 90 -2.70 -27.99 -6.37
N VAL A 91 -3.13 -28.02 -7.64
CA VAL A 91 -3.92 -29.15 -8.17
C VAL A 91 -3.41 -29.50 -9.56
N GLY A 92 -2.52 -30.47 -9.59
CA GLY A 92 -1.96 -31.05 -10.81
C GLY A 92 -1.10 -32.26 -10.53
N ARG A 93 -1.64 -33.27 -9.80
CA ARG A 93 -1.08 -34.63 -9.92
C ARG A 93 -1.36 -35.10 -11.34
N GLY A 94 -0.32 -35.12 -12.18
CA GLY A 94 -0.37 -35.61 -13.55
C GLY A 94 0.26 -34.60 -14.51
N GLY A 95 1.57 -34.69 -14.69
CA GLY A 95 2.33 -33.74 -15.49
C GLY A 95 2.07 -33.83 -16.99
N GLU A 96 2.26 -32.70 -17.68
CA GLU A 96 3.12 -32.62 -18.87
C GLU A 96 3.79 -31.23 -18.91
N PRO A 97 5.13 -31.16 -19.10
CA PRO A 97 5.89 -29.92 -19.12
C PRO A 97 5.94 -29.32 -20.53
N GLY A 98 5.01 -28.41 -20.83
CA GLY A 98 5.00 -27.68 -22.11
C GLY A 98 5.09 -26.15 -22.01
N ALA A 99 4.80 -25.56 -20.84
CA ALA A 99 4.69 -24.10 -20.68
C ALA A 99 5.38 -23.59 -19.42
N SER A 100 6.51 -24.21 -19.07
CA SER A 100 7.14 -24.14 -17.75
C SER A 100 7.92 -22.84 -17.52
N TYR A 101 8.66 -22.32 -18.50
CA TYR A 101 9.65 -21.26 -18.23
C TYR A 101 9.08 -19.83 -18.09
N GLU A 102 8.17 -19.42 -18.98
CA GLU A 102 7.50 -18.11 -18.88
C GLU A 102 6.58 -18.05 -17.65
N ARG A 103 5.89 -19.16 -17.35
CA ARG A 103 5.07 -19.29 -16.13
C ARG A 103 5.91 -19.33 -14.86
N LEU A 104 7.08 -19.99 -14.86
CA LEU A 104 8.04 -19.94 -13.74
C LEU A 104 8.60 -18.52 -13.52
N ALA A 105 8.82 -17.75 -14.59
CA ALA A 105 9.26 -16.36 -14.48
C ALA A 105 8.18 -15.46 -13.86
N GLU A 106 6.91 -15.67 -14.22
CA GLU A 106 5.75 -15.06 -13.56
C GLU A 106 5.66 -15.49 -12.09
N VAL A 107 5.86 -16.79 -11.80
CA VAL A 107 5.87 -17.33 -10.42
C VAL A 107 6.93 -16.65 -9.54
N VAL A 108 8.15 -16.57 -10.03
CA VAL A 108 9.29 -15.94 -9.35
C VAL A 108 9.10 -14.43 -9.23
N SER A 109 8.45 -13.79 -10.22
CA SER A 109 8.06 -12.39 -10.16
C SER A 109 7.08 -12.13 -9.01
N LEU A 110 6.04 -12.97 -8.88
CA LEU A 110 4.98 -12.85 -7.87
C LEU A 110 5.44 -13.15 -6.44
N GLU A 111 6.30 -14.15 -6.24
CA GLU A 111 6.97 -14.35 -4.94
C GLU A 111 7.80 -13.11 -4.56
N GLY A 112 8.43 -12.48 -5.56
CA GLY A 112 9.09 -11.19 -5.42
C GLY A 112 8.12 -10.09 -4.96
N TYR A 113 6.93 -9.98 -5.56
CA TYR A 113 5.94 -8.97 -5.19
C TYR A 113 5.54 -9.09 -3.71
N TYR A 114 5.17 -10.29 -3.27
CA TYR A 114 4.75 -10.52 -1.88
C TYR A 114 5.88 -10.30 -0.89
N GLN A 115 7.12 -10.64 -1.27
CA GLN A 115 8.28 -10.31 -0.46
C GLN A 115 8.39 -8.79 -0.23
N TYR A 116 8.24 -7.95 -1.26
CA TYR A 116 8.24 -6.50 -1.09
C TYR A 116 7.02 -6.01 -0.31
N ALA A 117 5.85 -6.59 -0.53
CA ALA A 117 4.65 -6.22 0.21
C ALA A 117 4.78 -6.53 1.72
N ASP A 118 5.33 -7.69 2.08
CA ASP A 118 5.54 -8.10 3.46
C ASP A 118 6.63 -7.24 4.14
N LEU A 119 7.72 -6.93 3.42
CA LEU A 119 8.75 -6.02 3.90
C LEU A 119 8.19 -4.60 4.13
N PHE A 120 7.32 -4.13 3.24
CA PHE A 120 6.61 -2.87 3.41
C PHE A 120 5.67 -2.89 4.64
N ALA A 121 4.91 -3.97 4.82
CA ALA A 121 4.05 -4.13 5.99
C ALA A 121 4.85 -4.09 7.30
N LEU A 122 6.02 -4.73 7.34
CA LEU A 122 6.96 -4.64 8.46
C LEU A 122 7.45 -3.21 8.66
N ALA A 123 7.87 -2.53 7.59
CA ALA A 123 8.37 -1.16 7.66
C ALA A 123 7.32 -0.19 8.21
N ASN A 124 6.06 -0.30 7.78
CA ASN A 124 4.96 0.51 8.33
C ASN A 124 4.72 0.26 9.82
N ARG A 125 4.73 -1.00 10.26
CA ARG A 125 4.59 -1.31 11.69
C ARG A 125 5.72 -0.67 12.49
N LEU A 126 6.95 -0.77 12.00
CA LEU A 126 8.10 -0.14 12.62
C LEU A 126 8.01 1.39 12.59
N GLN A 127 7.40 1.99 11.58
CA GLN A 127 7.17 3.44 11.55
C GLN A 127 6.20 3.85 12.65
N TYR A 128 5.08 3.13 12.76
CA TYR A 128 4.06 3.37 13.77
C TYR A 128 4.61 3.21 15.20
N THR A 129 5.52 2.24 15.42
CA THR A 129 6.17 2.03 16.72
C THR A 129 7.43 2.88 16.94
N GLY A 130 7.78 3.78 16.00
CA GLY A 130 8.95 4.66 16.09
C GLY A 130 10.31 3.98 15.87
N GLN A 131 10.33 2.73 15.41
CA GLN A 131 11.53 1.90 15.24
C GLN A 131 12.04 1.81 13.81
N ILE A 132 11.37 2.44 12.83
CA ILE A 132 11.71 2.33 11.39
C ILE A 132 13.16 2.69 11.04
N ARG A 133 13.86 3.46 11.89
CA ARG A 133 15.28 3.79 11.70
C ARG A 133 16.17 2.56 11.52
N VAL A 134 15.79 1.39 12.08
CA VAL A 134 16.52 0.12 11.87
C VAL A 134 16.56 -0.33 10.41
N LEU A 135 15.66 0.20 9.57
CA LEU A 135 15.58 -0.07 8.14
C LEU A 135 16.18 1.03 7.26
N ALA A 136 16.69 2.12 7.85
CA ALA A 136 17.11 3.31 7.11
C ALA A 136 18.16 3.02 6.02
N GLU A 137 19.15 2.18 6.31
CA GLU A 137 20.19 1.81 5.35
C GLU A 137 19.74 0.77 4.31
N ARG A 138 18.67 0.01 4.63
CA ARG A 138 18.14 -1.04 3.77
C ARG A 138 17.13 -0.49 2.77
N MET A 139 16.35 0.52 3.18
CA MET A 139 15.26 1.06 2.38
C MET A 139 15.68 1.55 0.99
N PRO A 140 16.78 2.32 0.82
CA PRO A 140 17.23 2.74 -0.51
C PRO A 140 17.62 1.55 -1.41
N ARG A 141 18.22 0.50 -0.83
CA ARG A 141 18.59 -0.71 -1.58
C ARG A 141 17.35 -1.48 -2.03
N TRP A 142 16.35 -1.61 -1.17
CA TRP A 142 15.08 -2.25 -1.51
C TRP A 142 14.32 -1.46 -2.58
N LEU A 143 14.23 -0.14 -2.44
CA LEU A 143 13.62 0.72 -3.46
C LEU A 143 14.35 0.58 -4.81
N GLY A 144 15.69 0.56 -4.82
CA GLY A 144 16.46 0.35 -6.04
C GLY A 144 16.16 -0.98 -6.73
N LYS A 145 16.07 -2.08 -5.97
CA LYS A 145 15.69 -3.39 -6.51
C LYS A 145 14.22 -3.44 -6.96
N LEU A 146 13.32 -2.77 -6.23
CA LEU A 146 11.90 -2.69 -6.59
C LEU A 146 11.71 -1.94 -7.91
N ARG A 147 12.42 -0.81 -8.13
CA ARG A 147 12.42 -0.10 -9.42
C ARG A 147 12.86 -0.99 -10.56
N GLN A 148 13.82 -1.88 -10.34
CA GLN A 148 14.24 -2.85 -11.35
C GLN A 148 13.12 -3.88 -11.62
N LYS A 149 12.46 -4.37 -10.57
CA LYS A 149 11.32 -5.29 -10.70
C LYS A 149 10.14 -4.67 -11.44
N VAL A 150 9.83 -3.40 -11.22
CA VAL A 150 8.77 -2.69 -11.95
C VAL A 150 9.04 -2.65 -13.46
N LYS A 151 10.30 -2.55 -13.89
CA LYS A 151 10.66 -2.60 -15.32
C LYS A 151 10.49 -4.00 -15.93
N GLU A 152 10.66 -5.03 -15.10
CA GLU A 152 10.52 -6.44 -15.48
C GLU A 152 9.08 -6.95 -15.36
N ALA A 153 8.20 -6.18 -14.69
CA ALA A 153 6.85 -6.59 -14.39
C ALA A 153 5.99 -6.73 -15.65
N PRO A 154 5.18 -7.81 -15.77
CA PRO A 154 4.19 -7.94 -16.83
C PRO A 154 3.21 -6.76 -16.83
N ALA A 155 2.70 -6.39 -18.02
CA ALA A 155 1.78 -5.26 -18.16
C ALA A 155 0.53 -5.39 -17.27
N SER A 156 0.03 -6.60 -17.06
CA SER A 156 -1.11 -6.92 -16.20
C SER A 156 -0.87 -6.61 -14.71
N GLU A 157 0.38 -6.62 -14.25
CA GLU A 157 0.74 -6.38 -12.85
C GLU A 157 1.39 -5.01 -12.62
N ARG A 158 1.76 -4.33 -13.70
CA ARG A 158 2.55 -3.10 -13.67
C ARG A 158 1.96 -2.04 -12.74
N GLU A 159 0.64 -1.85 -12.73
CA GLU A 159 -0.03 -0.91 -11.83
C GLU A 159 0.20 -1.26 -10.36
N ALA A 160 0.12 -2.54 -9.98
CA ALA A 160 0.34 -2.98 -8.60
C ALA A 160 1.80 -2.78 -8.16
N TRP A 161 2.74 -3.09 -9.06
CA TRP A 161 4.17 -2.86 -8.83
C TRP A 161 4.52 -1.37 -8.70
N LEU A 162 3.95 -0.53 -9.56
CA LEU A 162 4.08 0.92 -9.49
C LEU A 162 3.49 1.46 -8.19
N TRP A 163 2.31 1.00 -7.79
CA TRP A 163 1.72 1.40 -6.51
C TRP A 163 2.63 1.04 -5.33
N LEU A 164 3.17 -0.18 -5.30
CA LEU A 164 4.12 -0.62 -4.27
C LEU A 164 5.41 0.21 -4.30
N GLN A 165 5.91 0.57 -5.48
CA GLN A 165 7.04 1.49 -5.63
C GLN A 165 6.72 2.86 -5.01
N GLY A 166 5.53 3.41 -5.23
CA GLY A 166 5.08 4.66 -4.61
C GLY A 166 5.11 4.59 -3.09
N GLN A 167 4.66 3.47 -2.52
CA GLN A 167 4.70 3.25 -1.08
C GLN A 167 6.14 3.19 -0.52
N TYR A 168 7.07 2.58 -1.24
CA TYR A 168 8.50 2.59 -0.88
C TYR A 168 9.12 3.98 -1.04
N LEU A 169 8.77 4.73 -2.08
CA LEU A 169 9.21 6.12 -2.27
C LEU A 169 8.78 6.98 -1.09
N HIS A 170 7.51 6.87 -0.68
CA HIS A 170 6.97 7.55 0.49
C HIS A 170 7.80 7.28 1.77
N LEU A 171 8.05 6.01 2.10
CA LEU A 171 8.81 5.63 3.29
C LEU A 171 10.28 6.08 3.22
N THR A 172 10.90 5.94 2.03
CA THR A 172 12.30 6.33 1.84
C THR A 172 12.47 7.84 1.94
N ALA A 173 11.54 8.62 1.37
CA ALA A 173 11.52 10.08 1.49
C ALA A 173 11.33 10.50 2.95
N TRP A 174 10.42 9.84 3.68
CA TRP A 174 10.22 10.08 5.11
C TRP A 174 11.49 9.78 5.92
N LEU A 175 12.15 8.65 5.67
CA LEU A 175 13.40 8.29 6.37
C LEU A 175 14.52 9.29 6.08
N ALA A 176 14.70 9.65 4.82
CA ALA A 176 15.70 10.64 4.40
C ALA A 176 15.47 11.99 5.07
N SER A 177 14.22 12.41 5.26
CA SER A 177 13.93 13.69 5.91
C SER A 177 14.22 13.74 7.40
N HIS A 178 14.30 12.58 8.06
CA HIS A 178 14.61 12.48 9.48
C HIS A 178 16.11 12.28 9.75
N GLN A 179 16.93 12.28 8.69
CA GLN A 179 18.39 12.26 8.80
C GLN A 179 18.97 13.66 8.62
N PRO A 180 19.99 14.04 9.40
CA PRO A 180 20.65 15.32 9.24
C PRO A 180 21.47 15.35 7.94
N GLY A 181 21.56 16.53 7.32
CA GLY A 181 22.42 16.76 6.16
C GLY A 181 21.71 17.37 4.96
N ALA A 182 22.42 18.23 4.23
CA ALA A 182 21.89 18.85 3.01
C ALA A 182 21.67 17.83 1.87
N ALA A 183 22.48 16.77 1.81
CA ALA A 183 22.29 15.71 0.82
C ALA A 183 20.98 14.95 1.08
N GLN A 184 20.70 14.61 2.33
CA GLN A 184 19.51 13.87 2.76
C GLN A 184 18.23 14.67 2.51
N ARG A 185 18.25 15.98 2.78
CA ARG A 185 17.15 16.90 2.41
C ARG A 185 16.87 16.91 0.91
N ARG A 186 17.92 17.00 0.07
CA ARG A 186 17.78 16.93 -1.39
C ARG A 186 17.23 15.58 -1.84
N THR A 187 17.72 14.48 -1.26
CA THR A 187 17.20 13.13 -1.54
C THR A 187 15.72 13.02 -1.18
N ALA A 188 15.31 13.49 0.01
CA ALA A 188 13.92 13.45 0.43
C ALA A 188 13.00 14.23 -0.54
N LEU A 189 13.42 15.43 -0.95
CA LEU A 189 12.67 16.23 -1.93
C LEU A 189 12.59 15.55 -3.30
N SER A 190 13.69 15.01 -3.81
CA SER A 190 13.74 14.29 -5.08
C SER A 190 12.83 13.06 -5.09
N LEU A 191 12.87 12.24 -4.04
CA LEU A 191 12.00 11.07 -3.90
C LEU A 191 10.52 11.45 -3.78
N THR A 192 10.23 12.61 -3.17
CA THR A 192 8.86 13.11 -3.07
C THR A 192 8.32 13.58 -4.43
N HIS A 193 9.15 14.20 -5.27
CA HIS A 193 8.75 14.54 -6.64
C HIS A 193 8.52 13.29 -7.48
N GLU A 194 9.40 12.29 -7.39
CA GLU A 194 9.19 11.01 -8.07
C GLU A 194 7.90 10.32 -7.62
N LEU A 195 7.56 10.40 -6.32
CA LEU A 195 6.28 9.92 -5.81
C LEU A 195 5.09 10.65 -6.45
N LEU A 196 5.19 11.98 -6.61
CA LEU A 196 4.11 12.78 -7.21
C LEU A 196 3.91 12.43 -8.68
N ASP A 197 5.00 12.27 -9.44
CA ASP A 197 4.94 11.91 -10.85
C ASP A 197 4.30 10.53 -11.03
N LEU A 198 4.70 9.57 -10.20
CA LEU A 198 4.11 8.24 -10.17
C LEU A 198 2.63 8.25 -9.76
N ALA A 199 2.27 9.08 -8.77
CA ALA A 199 0.90 9.23 -8.33
C ALA A 199 -0.01 9.77 -9.45
N ARG A 200 0.52 10.69 -10.27
CA ARG A 200 -0.16 11.21 -11.46
C ARG A 200 -0.29 10.16 -12.56
N GLU A 201 0.75 9.37 -12.80
CA GLU A 201 0.70 8.25 -13.76
C GLU A 201 -0.41 7.25 -13.39
N LEU A 202 -0.58 6.97 -12.10
CA LEU A 202 -1.57 6.02 -11.59
C LEU A 202 -2.97 6.63 -11.34
N ASP A 203 -3.12 7.95 -11.45
CA ASP A 203 -4.28 8.70 -10.93
C ASP A 203 -4.67 8.26 -9.50
N ASP A 204 -3.67 7.98 -8.64
CA ASP A 204 -3.89 7.46 -7.29
C ASP A 204 -4.03 8.63 -6.28
N PRO A 205 -5.21 8.81 -5.67
CA PRO A 205 -5.43 9.92 -4.73
C PRO A 205 -4.58 9.81 -3.47
N THR A 206 -4.28 8.59 -3.01
CA THR A 206 -3.53 8.36 -1.77
C THR A 206 -2.08 8.75 -1.95
N LEU A 207 -1.42 8.29 -3.01
CA LEU A 207 -0.04 8.66 -3.35
C LEU A 207 0.06 10.16 -3.65
N THR A 208 -0.96 10.73 -4.29
CA THR A 208 -1.02 12.18 -4.55
C THR A 208 -1.08 12.97 -3.25
N GLY A 209 -1.98 12.59 -2.33
CA GLY A 209 -2.06 13.18 -1.00
C GLY A 209 -0.76 13.05 -0.20
N LEU A 210 -0.14 11.87 -0.19
CA LEU A 210 1.14 11.64 0.48
C LEU A 210 2.26 12.52 -0.08
N SER A 211 2.27 12.74 -1.40
CA SER A 211 3.22 13.62 -2.08
C SER A 211 3.10 15.05 -1.58
N TYR A 212 1.89 15.63 -1.62
CA TYR A 212 1.67 17.00 -1.18
C TYR A 212 1.89 17.19 0.33
N PHE A 213 1.55 16.20 1.14
CA PHE A 213 1.89 16.19 2.57
C PHE A 213 3.40 16.36 2.80
N HIS A 214 4.22 15.64 2.04
CA HIS A 214 5.68 15.73 2.13
C HIS A 214 6.22 17.03 1.52
N LEU A 215 5.78 17.41 0.32
CA LEU A 215 6.25 18.64 -0.36
C LEU A 215 6.02 19.88 0.51
N ALA A 216 4.83 20.02 1.08
CA ALA A 216 4.50 21.14 1.96
C ALA A 216 5.48 21.24 3.14
N HIS A 217 5.86 20.09 3.72
CA HIS A 217 6.84 20.04 4.80
C HIS A 217 8.26 20.35 4.34
N ARG A 218 8.69 19.78 3.20
CA ARG A 218 10.06 19.95 2.67
C ARG A 218 10.32 21.38 2.24
N TYR A 219 9.38 22.01 1.53
CA TYR A 219 9.49 23.41 1.15
C TYR A 219 9.53 24.33 2.37
N LEU A 220 8.73 24.03 3.40
CA LEU A 220 8.78 24.78 4.66
C LEU A 220 10.15 24.66 5.34
N GLU A 221 10.75 23.46 5.39
CA GLU A 221 12.10 23.24 5.92
C GLU A 221 13.21 23.91 5.08
N ALA A 222 12.98 24.06 3.79
CA ALA A 222 13.89 24.76 2.87
C ALA A 222 13.74 26.29 2.93
N GLY A 223 12.72 26.82 3.61
CA GLY A 223 12.38 28.25 3.63
C GLY A 223 11.66 28.71 2.36
N GLU A 224 11.26 27.80 1.48
CA GLU A 224 10.50 28.06 0.26
C GLU A 224 9.02 28.27 0.57
N ARG A 225 8.73 29.41 1.19
CA ARG A 225 7.44 29.80 1.73
C ARG A 225 6.27 29.67 0.72
N ALA A 226 6.44 30.20 -0.48
CA ALA A 226 5.40 30.16 -1.51
C ALA A 226 5.10 28.72 -1.97
N SER A 227 6.14 27.93 -2.25
CA SER A 227 6.04 26.51 -2.63
C SER A 227 5.38 25.68 -1.53
N ALA A 228 5.71 25.95 -0.25
CA ALA A 228 5.12 25.28 0.89
C ALA A 228 3.61 25.55 0.99
N SER A 229 3.19 26.81 0.87
CA SER A 229 1.78 27.19 0.88
C SER A 229 1.02 26.60 -0.31
N ALA A 230 1.59 26.64 -1.51
CA ALA A 230 0.97 26.04 -2.69
C ALA A 230 0.77 24.52 -2.51
N ALA A 231 1.80 23.80 -2.06
CA ALA A 231 1.71 22.36 -1.80
C ALA A 231 0.71 22.02 -0.68
N ALA A 232 0.60 22.86 0.35
CA ALA A 232 -0.39 22.70 1.42
C ALA A 232 -1.83 22.85 0.90
N TRP A 233 -2.10 23.87 0.08
CA TRP A 233 -3.42 24.08 -0.52
C TRP A 233 -3.78 22.97 -1.51
N GLU A 234 -2.83 22.57 -2.35
CA GLU A 234 -3.03 21.43 -3.24
C GLU A 234 -3.34 20.17 -2.44
N GLY A 235 -2.59 19.88 -1.39
CA GLY A 235 -2.86 18.75 -0.49
C GLY A 235 -4.28 18.76 0.10
N LEU A 236 -4.82 19.93 0.43
CA LEU A 236 -6.19 20.06 0.95
C LEU A 236 -7.26 19.68 -0.07
N SER A 237 -7.02 19.89 -1.38
CA SER A 237 -7.99 19.53 -2.42
C SER A 237 -8.23 18.02 -2.51
N TRP A 238 -7.26 17.21 -2.04
CA TRP A 238 -7.31 15.75 -2.04
C TRP A 238 -7.92 15.11 -0.79
N VAL A 239 -8.19 15.87 0.28
CA VAL A 239 -8.62 15.32 1.58
C VAL A 239 -9.87 14.42 1.48
N LYS A 240 -10.84 14.79 0.64
CA LYS A 240 -12.08 14.01 0.45
C LYS A 240 -11.87 12.73 -0.37
N ARG A 241 -10.74 12.59 -1.06
CA ARG A 241 -10.40 11.46 -1.94
C ARG A 241 -9.41 10.48 -1.31
N VAL A 242 -8.91 10.78 -0.10
CA VAL A 242 -7.97 9.93 0.63
C VAL A 242 -8.61 9.35 1.89
N GLY A 243 -7.99 8.31 2.45
CA GLY A 243 -8.44 7.74 3.73
C GLY A 243 -8.37 8.74 4.90
N PRO A 244 -9.20 8.58 5.94
CA PRO A 244 -9.41 9.57 7.00
C PRO A 244 -8.12 9.93 7.76
N ALA A 245 -7.24 8.94 7.98
CA ALA A 245 -5.95 9.18 8.64
C ALA A 245 -5.05 10.14 7.83
N LEU A 246 -4.95 9.93 6.51
CA LEU A 246 -4.19 10.82 5.64
C LEU A 246 -4.87 12.18 5.48
N GLY A 247 -6.21 12.21 5.39
CA GLY A 247 -6.99 13.44 5.36
C GLY A 247 -6.74 14.31 6.59
N GLY A 248 -6.73 13.71 7.79
CA GLY A 248 -6.37 14.41 9.03
C GLY A 248 -4.92 14.94 9.02
N ASN A 249 -3.97 14.15 8.53
CA ASN A 249 -2.57 14.56 8.40
C ASN A 249 -2.39 15.72 7.42
N LEU A 250 -3.16 15.75 6.33
CA LEU A 250 -3.17 16.84 5.35
C LEU A 250 -3.70 18.13 5.96
N TYR A 251 -4.81 18.08 6.69
CA TYR A 251 -5.31 19.24 7.44
C TYR A 251 -4.28 19.78 8.43
N LEU A 252 -3.70 18.89 9.24
CA LEU A 252 -2.70 19.28 10.25
C LEU A 252 -1.46 19.90 9.59
N ARG A 253 -0.98 19.31 8.48
CA ARG A 253 0.17 19.81 7.74
C ARG A 253 -0.11 21.19 7.15
N ALA A 254 -1.26 21.37 6.52
CA ALA A 254 -1.64 22.65 5.94
C ALA A 254 -1.77 23.73 7.01
N ALA A 255 -2.44 23.43 8.13
CA ALA A 255 -2.54 24.34 9.27
C ALA A 255 -1.16 24.75 9.81
N THR A 256 -0.24 23.80 9.95
CA THR A 256 1.14 24.06 10.41
C THR A 256 1.89 24.99 9.46
N VAL A 257 1.80 24.75 8.15
CA VAL A 257 2.45 25.59 7.13
C VAL A 257 1.86 26.98 7.15
N LEU A 258 0.52 27.10 7.10
CA LEU A 258 -0.17 28.39 7.04
C LEU A 258 0.02 29.23 8.31
N ALA A 259 0.06 28.61 9.49
CA ALA A 259 0.35 29.31 10.74
C ALA A 259 1.75 29.96 10.73
N ARG A 260 2.79 29.20 10.34
CA ARG A 260 4.16 29.72 10.22
C ARG A 260 4.33 30.80 9.15
N MET A 261 3.40 30.87 8.21
CA MET A 261 3.36 31.89 7.17
C MET A 261 2.69 33.18 7.63
N GLY A 262 1.78 33.10 8.60
CA GLY A 262 1.10 34.25 9.21
C GLY A 262 1.90 34.95 10.32
N GLU A 263 2.96 34.33 10.83
CA GLU A 263 3.88 34.92 11.83
C GLU A 263 4.95 35.86 11.22
N GLY A 264 4.64 36.49 10.06
CA GLY A 264 5.56 37.34 9.29
C GLY A 264 5.26 38.82 9.38
#